data_AF-A0AAU1SA68-F1
#
_entry.id   AF-A0AAU1SA68-F1
#
_cell.length_a   1.000
_cell.length_b   1.000
_cell.length_c   1.000
_cell.angle_alpha   90.00
_cell.angle_beta   90.00
_cell.angle_gamma   90.00
#
_symmetry.space_group_name_H-M   'P 1'
#
loop_
_entity.id
_entity.type
_entity.pdbx_description
1 polymer ?
#
loop_
_entity_poly.entity_id
_entity_poly.type
_entity_poly.pdbx_seq_one_letter_code
_entity_poly.pdbx_strand_id
1 'polypeptide(L)'
;MNGRPFATMSVQRLSTVAALALAARLFPDRSDNSFRHATAIRDAHFLVSGHTHLWNGYPDLSSEDTRRVTRLLLHRTGRLAILSAFRRAVEELFNSTEIPEGFALLDDELYLVTESVHQQLAALVDEILEVLDDRAASLDEGRSRPLAFEGHFRIGTQIPDPSRPGNGVIQAHYVLDVPHVETPLPDFGKPRECPTLSVPVEALRSIAESLDRAFGQSHRRQSLNRLFQYIRHADGSLLTEMDLVLNAGLIRVLSACTGSGKSVLAKLLAEWGA
;
A
#
# COMPACT_ATOMS: atom_id res chain seq x y z
N MET A 1 17.83 -8.88 27.01
CA MET A 1 16.53 -9.15 26.34
C MET A 1 16.85 -10.05 25.15
N ASN A 2 16.46 -11.32 25.20
CA ASN A 2 16.69 -12.24 24.09
C ASN A 2 15.93 -11.73 22.87
N GLY A 3 16.61 -11.59 21.73
CA GLY A 3 16.02 -11.06 20.50
C GLY A 3 14.78 -11.86 20.11
N ARG A 4 13.65 -11.16 19.91
CA ARG A 4 12.41 -11.78 19.43
C ARG A 4 12.67 -12.35 18.03
N PRO A 5 12.34 -13.62 17.73
CA PRO A 5 12.77 -14.28 16.50
C PRO A 5 11.87 -13.91 15.30
N PHE A 6 11.70 -12.62 15.00
CA PHE A 6 10.91 -12.18 13.84
C PHE A 6 11.57 -12.57 12.50
N ALA A 7 12.89 -12.73 12.50
CA ALA A 7 13.67 -13.05 11.32
C ALA A 7 13.30 -14.39 10.66
N THR A 8 12.81 -15.37 11.42
CA THR A 8 12.43 -16.71 10.89
C THR A 8 10.95 -16.84 10.54
N MET A 9 10.11 -15.95 11.07
CA MET A 9 8.65 -16.01 10.85
C MET A 9 8.30 -15.68 9.40
N SER A 10 7.26 -16.33 8.85
CA SER A 10 6.74 -16.02 7.51
C SER A 10 6.08 -14.63 7.47
N VAL A 11 5.99 -14.03 6.28
CA VAL A 11 5.26 -12.75 6.07
C VAL A 11 3.82 -12.83 6.60
N GLN A 12 3.16 -13.97 6.38
CA GLN A 12 1.80 -14.19 6.88
C GLN A 12 1.75 -14.15 8.40
N ARG A 13 2.67 -14.83 9.10
CA ARG A 13 2.72 -14.83 10.56
C ARG A 13 3.04 -13.44 11.12
N LEU A 14 4.04 -12.76 10.57
CA LEU A 14 4.38 -11.39 10.96
C LEU A 14 3.19 -10.45 10.79
N SER A 15 2.48 -10.53 9.66
CA SER A 15 1.27 -9.75 9.43
C SER A 15 0.16 -10.07 10.45
N THR A 16 -0.01 -11.34 10.82
CA THR A 16 -0.97 -11.75 11.86
C THR A 16 -0.59 -11.17 13.23
N VAL A 17 0.68 -11.26 13.64
CA VAL A 17 1.15 -10.69 14.92
C VAL A 17 0.97 -9.18 14.94
N ALA A 18 1.39 -8.49 13.86
CA ALA A 18 1.20 -7.05 13.74
C ALA A 18 -0.28 -6.65 13.83
N ALA A 19 -1.19 -7.42 13.20
CA ALA A 19 -2.62 -7.19 13.27
C ALA A 19 -3.18 -7.36 14.70
N LEU A 20 -2.78 -8.41 15.41
CA LEU A 20 -3.17 -8.64 16.81
C LEU A 20 -2.61 -7.55 17.73
N ALA A 21 -1.35 -7.16 17.54
CA ALA A 21 -0.72 -6.11 18.34
C ALA A 21 -1.39 -4.74 18.10
N LEU A 22 -1.67 -4.39 16.84
CA LEU A 22 -2.40 -3.17 16.51
C LEU A 22 -3.81 -3.18 17.09
N ALA A 23 -4.53 -4.29 16.96
CA ALA A 23 -5.89 -4.36 17.45
C ALA A 23 -5.95 -4.21 18.96
N ALA A 24 -5.03 -4.84 19.69
CA ALA A 24 -4.94 -4.71 21.14
C ALA A 24 -4.60 -3.29 21.61
N ARG A 25 -3.98 -2.48 20.75
CA ARG A 25 -3.68 -1.07 21.01
C ARG A 25 -4.85 -0.14 20.67
N LEU A 26 -5.59 -0.43 19.60
CA LEU A 26 -6.53 0.51 18.98
C LEU A 26 -8.00 0.25 19.32
N PHE A 27 -8.35 -0.97 19.72
CA PHE A 27 -9.72 -1.34 20.06
C PHE A 27 -9.91 -1.42 21.58
N PRO A 28 -11.15 -1.26 22.08
CA PRO A 28 -11.44 -1.34 23.50
C PRO A 28 -11.00 -2.67 24.12
N ASP A 29 -10.43 -2.59 25.31
CA ASP A 29 -10.19 -3.76 26.15
C ASP A 29 -11.53 -4.38 26.55
N ARG A 30 -11.63 -5.71 26.40
CA ARG A 30 -12.79 -6.52 26.77
C ARG A 30 -12.54 -7.34 28.03
N SER A 31 -11.42 -7.09 28.73
CA SER A 31 -11.12 -7.74 29.99
C SER A 31 -11.79 -7.02 31.16
N ASP A 32 -12.18 -7.80 32.18
CA ASP A 32 -12.52 -7.26 33.49
C ASP A 32 -11.28 -7.19 34.42
N ASN A 33 -10.09 -7.56 33.93
CA ASN A 33 -8.88 -7.77 34.73
C ASN A 33 -7.77 -6.79 34.35
N SER A 34 -7.36 -5.94 35.29
CA SER A 34 -6.36 -4.88 35.08
C SER A 34 -4.95 -5.35 34.66
N PHE A 35 -4.64 -6.65 34.72
CA PHE A 35 -3.32 -7.21 34.41
C PHE A 35 -3.24 -7.90 33.03
N ARG A 36 -4.37 -8.02 32.32
CA ARG A 36 -4.44 -8.72 31.03
C ARG A 36 -5.44 -8.02 30.12
N HIS A 37 -5.00 -7.53 28.98
CA HIS A 37 -5.88 -6.91 27.99
C HIS A 37 -6.46 -7.98 27.07
N ALA A 38 -7.78 -8.04 26.96
CA ALA A 38 -8.48 -8.96 26.08
C ALA A 38 -8.98 -8.23 24.84
N THR A 39 -8.68 -8.78 23.66
CA THR A 39 -9.09 -8.19 22.38
C THR A 39 -9.67 -9.25 21.48
N ALA A 40 -10.66 -8.87 20.67
CA ALA A 40 -11.28 -9.78 19.73
C ALA A 40 -10.41 -10.00 18.49
N ILE A 41 -10.27 -11.26 18.08
CA ILE A 41 -9.64 -11.67 16.82
C ILE A 41 -10.33 -10.98 15.63
N ARG A 42 -11.64 -10.71 15.73
CA ARG A 42 -12.40 -9.98 14.72
C ARG A 42 -11.93 -8.53 14.52
N ASP A 43 -11.41 -7.88 15.56
CA ASP A 43 -10.88 -6.51 15.44
C ASP A 43 -9.55 -6.51 14.68
N ALA A 44 -8.68 -7.48 14.99
CA ALA A 44 -7.45 -7.70 14.23
C ALA A 44 -7.75 -8.05 12.77
N HIS A 45 -8.76 -8.91 12.53
CA HIS A 45 -9.24 -9.20 11.18
C HIS A 45 -9.77 -7.95 10.48
N PHE A 46 -10.55 -7.12 11.19
CA PHE A 46 -11.11 -5.90 10.63
C PHE A 46 -10.01 -4.99 10.07
N LEU A 47 -8.90 -4.83 10.79
CA LEU A 47 -7.74 -4.08 10.32
C LEU A 47 -7.15 -4.67 9.03
N VAL A 48 -6.85 -5.96 8.99
CA VAL A 48 -6.27 -6.60 7.79
C VAL A 48 -7.27 -6.73 6.64
N SER A 49 -8.58 -6.66 6.90
CA SER A 49 -9.60 -6.64 5.85
C SER A 49 -9.57 -5.34 5.04
N GLY A 50 -9.04 -4.25 5.60
CA GLY A 50 -8.91 -2.95 4.93
C GLY A 50 -10.23 -2.18 4.79
N HIS A 51 -11.27 -2.57 5.53
CA HIS A 51 -12.53 -1.82 5.59
C HIS A 51 -12.46 -0.65 6.57
N THR A 52 -11.32 0.03 6.65
CA THR A 52 -11.06 1.17 7.55
C THR A 52 -12.04 2.32 7.36
N HIS A 53 -12.66 2.47 6.19
CA HIS A 53 -13.74 3.43 5.93
C HIS A 53 -15.04 3.14 6.71
N LEU A 54 -15.22 1.91 7.23
CA LEU A 54 -16.35 1.54 8.08
C LEU A 54 -16.06 1.78 9.57
N TRP A 55 -14.85 2.21 9.92
CA TRP A 55 -14.46 2.45 11.31
C TRP A 55 -14.61 3.93 11.67
N ASN A 56 -15.63 4.22 12.47
CA ASN A 56 -15.93 5.58 12.92
C ASN A 56 -14.75 6.25 13.67
N GLY A 57 -13.90 5.47 14.33
CA GLY A 57 -12.72 5.99 15.06
C GLY A 57 -11.47 6.15 14.19
N TYR A 58 -11.49 5.71 12.92
CA TYR A 58 -10.33 5.84 12.04
C TYR A 58 -9.90 7.31 11.79
N PRO A 59 -10.82 8.29 11.59
CA PRO A 59 -10.45 9.69 11.45
C PRO A 59 -9.78 10.31 12.69
N ASP A 60 -10.05 9.75 13.87
CA ASP A 60 -9.53 10.24 15.16
C ASP A 60 -8.18 9.62 15.53
N LEU A 61 -7.64 8.72 14.69
CA LEU A 61 -6.35 8.10 14.92
C LEU A 61 -5.21 9.11 14.82
N SER A 62 -4.17 8.86 15.63
CA SER A 62 -2.89 9.55 15.47
C SER A 62 -2.28 9.25 14.10
N SER A 63 -1.51 10.20 13.55
CA SER A 63 -0.80 9.99 12.27
C SER A 63 0.10 8.75 12.28
N GLU A 64 0.71 8.44 13.43
CA GLU A 64 1.53 7.24 13.60
C GLU A 64 0.70 5.96 13.49
N ASP A 65 -0.47 5.91 14.14
CA ASP A 65 -1.32 4.73 14.10
C ASP A 65 -1.97 4.56 12.73
N THR A 66 -2.36 5.66 12.06
CA THR A 66 -2.76 5.65 10.65
C THR A 66 -1.66 5.06 9.76
N ARG A 67 -0.39 5.46 9.98
CA ARG A 67 0.77 4.93 9.27
C ARG A 67 0.96 3.45 9.53
N ARG A 68 0.86 2.99 10.78
CA ARG A 68 0.96 1.56 11.15
C ARG A 68 -0.13 0.72 10.48
N VAL A 69 -1.39 1.15 10.51
CA VAL A 69 -2.50 0.47 9.81
C VAL A 69 -2.22 0.40 8.31
N THR A 70 -1.77 1.50 7.70
CA THR A 70 -1.52 1.57 6.26
C THR A 70 -0.35 0.69 5.85
N ARG A 71 0.76 0.68 6.60
CA ARG A 71 1.91 -0.21 6.38
C ARG A 71 1.52 -1.68 6.51
N LEU A 72 0.72 -2.04 7.52
CA LEU A 72 0.19 -3.40 7.65
C LEU A 72 -0.62 -3.84 6.41
N LEU A 73 -1.46 -2.94 5.88
CA LEU A 73 -2.26 -3.21 4.68
C LEU A 73 -1.43 -3.40 3.42
N LEU A 74 -0.27 -2.77 3.31
CA LEU A 74 0.65 -2.96 2.17
C LEU A 74 1.23 -4.38 2.14
N HIS A 75 1.51 -4.95 3.31
CA HIS A 75 2.13 -6.28 3.44
C HIS A 75 1.14 -7.44 3.54
N ARG A 76 -0.15 -7.15 3.74
CA ARG A 76 -1.15 -8.21 3.89
C ARG A 76 -1.19 -9.09 2.64
N THR A 77 -1.27 -10.40 2.84
CA THR A 77 -1.65 -11.30 1.76
C THR A 77 -3.17 -11.25 1.58
N GLY A 78 -3.65 -11.38 0.33
CA GLY A 78 -5.10 -11.37 0.05
C GLY A 78 -5.90 -12.42 0.83
N ARG A 79 -5.24 -13.52 1.23
CA ARG A 79 -5.84 -14.57 2.06
C ARG A 79 -6.20 -14.09 3.47
N LEU A 80 -5.40 -13.20 4.08
CA LEU A 80 -5.67 -12.67 5.43
C LEU A 80 -6.86 -11.71 5.47
N ALA A 81 -7.32 -11.20 4.32
CA ALA A 81 -8.56 -10.42 4.27
C ALA A 81 -9.81 -11.28 4.50
N ILE A 82 -9.72 -12.61 4.42
CA ILE A 82 -10.83 -13.55 4.65
C ILE A 82 -10.83 -14.00 6.11
N LEU A 83 -11.93 -13.77 6.84
CA LEU A 83 -12.00 -14.02 8.29
C LEU A 83 -11.64 -15.46 8.68
N SER A 84 -12.18 -16.47 7.97
CA SER A 84 -11.90 -17.87 8.28
C SER A 84 -10.43 -18.24 8.07
N ALA A 85 -9.79 -17.66 7.05
CA ALA A 85 -8.36 -17.87 6.81
C ALA A 85 -7.50 -17.11 7.82
N PHE A 86 -7.94 -15.92 8.28
CA PHE A 86 -7.29 -15.18 9.34
C PHE A 86 -7.36 -15.92 10.68
N ARG A 87 -8.53 -16.44 11.07
CA ARG A 87 -8.68 -17.27 12.28
C ARG A 87 -7.74 -18.45 12.28
N ARG A 88 -7.68 -19.19 11.17
CA ARG A 88 -6.74 -20.30 11.01
C ARG A 88 -5.28 -19.84 11.16
N ALA A 89 -4.92 -18.67 10.62
CA ALA A 89 -3.58 -18.13 10.79
C ALA A 89 -3.27 -17.75 12.25
N VAL A 90 -4.26 -17.31 13.02
CA VAL A 90 -4.16 -17.03 14.46
C VAL A 90 -4.02 -18.33 15.25
N GLU A 91 -4.85 -19.33 14.97
CA GLU A 91 -4.74 -20.68 15.57
C GLU A 91 -3.37 -21.31 15.28
N GLU A 92 -2.89 -21.26 14.04
CA GLU A 92 -1.57 -21.75 13.65
C GLU A 92 -0.43 -20.99 14.35
N LEU A 93 -0.60 -19.69 14.61
CA LEU A 93 0.36 -18.88 15.35
C LEU A 93 0.43 -19.30 16.82
N PHE A 94 -0.72 -19.46 17.49
CA PHE A 94 -0.77 -19.84 18.91
C PHE A 94 -0.48 -21.32 19.16
N ASN A 95 -0.58 -22.19 18.15
CA ASN A 95 -0.16 -23.59 18.23
C ASN A 95 1.32 -23.78 17.84
N SER A 96 2.02 -22.73 17.41
CA SER A 96 3.44 -22.81 17.05
C SER A 96 4.34 -22.75 18.28
N THR A 97 5.57 -23.27 18.18
CA THR A 97 6.61 -23.08 19.22
C THR A 97 7.15 -21.65 19.26
N GLU A 98 6.82 -20.82 18.26
CA GLU A 98 7.25 -19.42 18.13
C GLU A 98 6.14 -18.44 18.53
N ILE A 99 5.36 -18.76 19.57
CA ILE A 99 4.31 -17.84 20.07
C ILE A 99 4.98 -16.53 20.51
N PRO A 100 4.46 -15.36 20.08
CA PRO A 100 4.94 -14.08 20.59
C PRO A 100 4.79 -14.02 22.11
N GLU A 101 5.87 -13.69 22.81
CA GLU A 101 5.87 -13.58 24.27
C GLU A 101 4.79 -12.58 24.74
N GLY A 102 4.06 -12.95 25.79
CA GLY A 102 2.99 -12.12 26.36
C GLY A 102 1.68 -12.10 25.58
N PHE A 103 1.56 -12.89 24.51
CA PHE A 103 0.28 -13.17 23.85
C PHE A 103 -0.23 -14.56 24.27
N ALA A 104 -1.53 -14.69 24.49
CA ALA A 104 -2.16 -15.98 24.73
C ALA A 104 -3.56 -16.04 24.09
N LEU A 105 -3.94 -17.20 23.56
CA LEU A 105 -5.32 -17.42 23.11
C LEU A 105 -6.21 -17.66 24.34
N LEU A 106 -7.35 -16.96 24.42
CA LEU A 106 -8.34 -17.19 25.48
C LEU A 106 -9.41 -18.17 25.01
N ASP A 107 -9.94 -17.93 23.82
CA ASP A 107 -10.92 -18.76 23.13
C ASP A 107 -10.87 -18.51 21.60
N ASP A 108 -11.86 -19.00 20.86
CA ASP A 108 -11.94 -18.88 19.40
C ASP A 108 -12.22 -17.44 18.89
N GLU A 109 -12.56 -16.52 19.78
CA GLU A 109 -12.91 -15.13 19.47
C GLU A 109 -11.97 -14.11 20.12
N LEU A 110 -11.32 -14.46 21.23
CA LEU A 110 -10.54 -13.56 22.08
C LEU A 110 -9.10 -14.04 22.28
N TYR A 111 -8.19 -13.07 22.35
CA TYR A 111 -6.81 -13.28 22.78
C TYR A 111 -6.44 -12.26 23.86
N LEU A 112 -5.44 -12.61 24.65
CA LEU A 112 -4.91 -11.83 25.75
C LEU A 112 -3.53 -11.28 25.40
N VAL A 113 -3.27 -10.06 25.88
CA VAL A 113 -1.95 -9.43 25.90
C VAL A 113 -1.61 -9.08 27.34
N THR A 114 -0.43 -9.46 27.81
CA THR A 114 0.04 -9.09 29.16
C THR A 114 0.28 -7.58 29.25
N GLU A 115 0.09 -7.00 30.43
CA GLU A 115 0.33 -5.57 30.68
C GLU A 115 1.72 -5.10 30.21
N SER A 116 2.76 -5.90 30.48
CA SER A 116 4.14 -5.61 30.06
C SER A 116 4.31 -5.45 28.55
N VAL A 117 3.58 -6.25 27.77
CA VAL A 117 3.61 -6.21 26.31
C VAL A 117 2.68 -5.14 25.77
N HIS A 118 1.54 -4.92 26.44
CA HIS A 118 0.58 -3.88 26.07
C HIS A 118 1.24 -2.50 25.99
N GLN A 119 2.08 -2.17 26.97
CA GLN A 119 2.86 -0.91 27.01
C GLN A 119 3.87 -0.78 25.86
N GLN A 120 4.25 -1.88 25.21
CA GLN A 120 5.25 -1.94 24.14
C GLN A 120 4.66 -2.23 22.77
N LEU A 121 3.32 -2.28 22.63
CA LEU A 121 2.67 -2.68 21.38
C LEU A 121 3.07 -1.80 20.19
N ALA A 122 3.21 -0.50 20.39
CA ALA A 122 3.62 0.41 19.31
C ALA A 122 5.02 0.06 18.78
N ALA A 123 6.00 -0.11 19.68
CA ALA A 123 7.36 -0.48 19.31
C ALA A 123 7.43 -1.88 18.69
N LEU A 124 6.66 -2.84 19.22
CA LEU A 124 6.55 -4.19 18.67
C LEU A 124 6.03 -4.17 17.23
N VAL A 125 4.98 -3.39 16.97
CA VAL A 125 4.43 -3.23 15.62
C VAL A 125 5.47 -2.62 14.70
N ASP A 126 6.14 -1.55 15.13
CA ASP A 126 7.11 -0.85 14.29
C ASP A 126 8.27 -1.79 13.90
N GLU A 127 8.77 -2.58 14.85
CA GLU A 127 9.80 -3.61 14.62
C GLU A 127 9.33 -4.66 13.59
N ILE A 128 8.10 -5.17 13.72
CA ILE A 128 7.54 -6.14 12.77
C ILE A 128 7.37 -5.53 11.37
N LEU A 129 6.87 -4.30 11.30
CA LEU A 129 6.67 -3.60 10.03
C LEU A 129 7.99 -3.26 9.35
N GLU A 130 9.04 -2.94 10.11
CA GLU A 130 10.40 -2.77 9.58
C GLU A 130 10.92 -4.07 8.95
N VAL A 131 10.78 -5.21 9.63
CA VAL A 131 11.15 -6.52 9.06
C VAL A 131 10.38 -6.84 7.77
N LEU A 132 9.10 -6.46 7.71
CA LEU A 132 8.27 -6.64 6.50
C LEU A 132 8.70 -5.71 5.36
N ASP A 133 8.99 -4.44 5.65
CA ASP A 133 9.49 -3.46 4.69
C ASP A 133 10.84 -3.91 4.11
N ASP A 134 11.79 -4.33 4.94
CA ASP A 134 13.12 -4.80 4.53
C ASP A 134 13.04 -6.02 3.62
N ARG A 135 12.13 -6.96 3.93
CA ARG A 135 11.89 -8.14 3.07
C ARG A 135 11.27 -7.76 1.74
N ALA A 136 10.33 -6.82 1.73
CA ALA A 136 9.73 -6.34 0.49
C ALA A 136 10.77 -5.64 -0.40
N ALA A 137 11.60 -4.77 0.19
CA ALA A 137 12.72 -4.13 -0.49
C ALA A 137 13.70 -5.15 -1.08
N SER A 138 14.09 -6.16 -0.28
CA SER A 138 15.00 -7.22 -0.73
C SER A 138 14.44 -8.03 -1.92
N LEU A 139 13.12 -8.28 -1.93
CA LEU A 139 12.46 -8.96 -3.05
C LEU A 139 12.39 -8.08 -4.31
N ASP A 140 12.24 -6.77 -4.15
CA ASP A 140 12.23 -5.82 -5.26
C ASP A 140 13.63 -5.61 -5.86
N GLU A 141 14.69 -5.60 -5.05
CA GLU A 141 16.09 -5.59 -5.54
C GLU A 141 16.36 -6.80 -6.46
N GLY A 142 15.89 -7.99 -6.08
CA GLY A 142 15.98 -9.19 -6.92
C GLY A 142 15.06 -9.20 -8.14
N ARG A 143 14.04 -8.32 -8.17
CA ARG A 143 13.12 -8.11 -9.30
C ARG A 143 13.49 -6.92 -10.16
N SER A 144 14.58 -6.21 -9.84
CA SER A 144 15.13 -5.18 -10.69
C SER A 144 15.52 -5.84 -12.02
N ARG A 145 14.57 -5.81 -12.96
CA ARG A 145 14.80 -6.32 -14.30
C ARG A 145 15.94 -5.48 -14.85
N PRO A 146 16.94 -6.10 -15.51
CA PRO A 146 17.99 -5.33 -16.14
C PRO A 146 17.33 -4.25 -16.98
N LEU A 147 17.81 -3.01 -16.81
CA LEU A 147 17.32 -1.87 -17.58
C LEU A 147 17.34 -2.28 -19.05
N ALA A 148 16.23 -2.08 -19.75
CA ALA A 148 16.19 -2.39 -21.18
C ALA A 148 17.04 -1.34 -21.90
N PHE A 149 18.28 -1.71 -22.24
CA PHE A 149 19.16 -0.89 -23.05
C PHE A 149 18.75 -0.92 -24.52
N GLU A 150 19.43 -0.12 -25.34
CA GLU A 150 19.28 -0.17 -26.79
C GLU A 150 19.45 -1.62 -27.30
N GLY A 151 18.52 -2.06 -28.16
CA GLY A 151 18.62 -3.39 -28.75
C GLY A 151 17.32 -4.02 -29.21
N HIS A 152 17.41 -5.30 -29.56
CA HIS A 152 16.32 -6.10 -30.09
C HIS A 152 15.65 -6.93 -29.00
N PHE A 153 14.38 -6.65 -28.72
CA PHE A 153 13.60 -7.36 -27.73
C PHE A 153 12.55 -8.23 -28.42
N ARG A 154 12.38 -9.45 -27.93
CA ARG A 154 11.33 -10.37 -28.37
C ARG A 154 10.39 -10.62 -27.22
N ILE A 155 9.11 -10.34 -27.42
CA ILE A 155 8.05 -10.69 -26.47
C ILE A 155 7.13 -11.68 -27.18
N GLY A 156 7.11 -12.92 -26.69
CA GLY A 156 6.12 -13.90 -27.09
C GLY A 156 4.82 -13.66 -26.33
N THR A 157 3.75 -13.30 -27.02
CA THR A 157 2.41 -13.29 -26.43
C THR A 157 1.68 -14.54 -26.88
N GLN A 158 1.29 -15.37 -25.92
CA GLN A 158 0.37 -16.47 -26.20
C GLN A 158 -1.02 -15.88 -26.40
N ILE A 159 -1.57 -16.02 -27.59
CA ILE A 159 -2.97 -15.71 -27.85
C ILE A 159 -3.72 -17.04 -27.90
N PRO A 160 -4.69 -17.28 -27.00
CA PRO A 160 -5.57 -18.42 -27.11
C PRO A 160 -6.35 -18.31 -28.43
N ASP A 161 -6.07 -19.20 -29.37
CA ASP A 161 -6.83 -19.31 -30.63
C ASP A 161 -7.83 -20.47 -30.48
N PRO A 162 -9.14 -20.20 -30.41
CA PRO A 162 -10.14 -21.25 -30.26
C PRO A 162 -10.27 -22.17 -31.49
N SER A 163 -9.66 -21.81 -32.63
CA SER A 163 -9.72 -22.57 -33.88
C SER A 163 -8.50 -23.47 -34.15
N ARG A 164 -7.45 -23.40 -33.31
CA ARG A 164 -6.26 -24.25 -33.40
C ARG A 164 -5.90 -24.86 -32.03
N PRO A 165 -5.91 -26.19 -31.87
CA PRO A 165 -5.49 -26.83 -30.63
C PRO A 165 -3.96 -26.74 -30.50
N GLY A 166 -3.50 -25.67 -29.86
CA GLY A 166 -2.10 -25.33 -29.70
C GLY A 166 -1.96 -23.81 -29.68
N ASN A 167 -2.02 -23.22 -28.48
CA ASN A 167 -1.94 -21.77 -28.23
C ASN A 167 -0.95 -21.09 -29.18
N GLY A 168 -1.47 -20.36 -30.18
CA GLY A 168 -0.64 -19.64 -31.14
C GLY A 168 0.22 -18.61 -30.40
N VAL A 169 1.53 -18.73 -30.49
CA VAL A 169 2.45 -17.72 -29.96
C VAL A 169 2.69 -16.69 -31.06
N ILE A 170 2.22 -15.47 -30.86
CA ILE A 170 2.69 -14.33 -31.67
C ILE A 170 3.95 -13.81 -31.02
N GLN A 171 5.07 -13.84 -31.75
CA GLN A 171 6.30 -13.19 -31.34
C GLN A 171 6.31 -11.76 -31.88
N ALA A 172 6.18 -10.78 -30.98
CA ALA A 172 6.38 -9.38 -31.31
C ALA A 172 7.87 -9.03 -31.16
N HIS A 173 8.41 -8.38 -32.19
CA HIS A 173 9.78 -7.88 -32.22
C HIS A 173 9.75 -6.37 -31.99
N TYR A 174 10.43 -5.92 -30.94
CA TYR A 174 10.61 -4.51 -30.64
C TYR A 174 12.08 -4.15 -30.83
N VAL A 175 12.32 -3.00 -31.45
CA VAL A 175 13.63 -2.36 -31.44
C VAL A 175 13.49 -1.17 -30.51
N LEU A 176 14.20 -1.20 -29.39
CA LEU A 176 14.31 -0.03 -28.52
C LEU A 176 15.52 0.75 -29.00
N ASP A 177 15.26 1.83 -29.73
CA ASP A 177 16.23 2.87 -30.05
C ASP A 177 16.05 3.98 -29.02
N VAL A 178 16.77 3.85 -27.90
CA VAL A 178 16.68 4.78 -26.76
C VAL A 178 18.07 5.36 -26.57
N PRO A 179 18.24 6.70 -26.63
CA PRO A 179 19.53 7.31 -26.36
C PRO A 179 20.01 6.87 -24.98
N HIS A 180 21.26 6.39 -24.89
CA HIS A 180 21.84 5.98 -23.63
C HIS A 180 21.97 7.20 -22.71
N VAL A 181 21.06 7.30 -21.75
CA VAL A 181 21.10 8.33 -20.70
C VAL A 181 21.77 7.69 -19.49
N GLU A 182 23.07 7.91 -19.33
CA GLU A 182 23.85 7.49 -18.14
C GLU A 182 23.50 8.28 -16.88
N THR A 183 22.49 9.15 -16.92
CA THR A 183 22.11 9.92 -15.74
C THR A 183 21.56 8.95 -14.69
N PRO A 184 22.25 8.78 -13.54
CA PRO A 184 21.67 8.00 -12.45
C PRO A 184 20.31 8.59 -12.12
N LEU A 185 19.33 7.72 -11.85
CA LEU A 185 18.04 8.20 -11.36
C LEU A 185 18.31 9.08 -10.13
N PRO A 186 17.72 10.28 -10.05
CA PRO A 186 17.88 11.13 -8.89
C PRO A 186 17.48 10.37 -7.62
N ASP A 187 18.36 10.39 -6.63
CA ASP A 187 18.02 9.91 -5.28
C ASP A 187 17.16 10.98 -4.62
N PHE A 188 15.86 10.71 -4.51
CA PHE A 188 14.90 11.59 -3.86
C PHE A 188 14.96 11.49 -2.31
N GLY A 189 15.83 10.63 -1.77
CA GLY A 189 15.96 10.39 -0.34
C GLY A 189 14.72 9.76 0.28
N LYS A 190 14.62 9.82 1.61
CA LYS A 190 13.43 9.35 2.32
C LYS A 190 12.26 10.32 2.09
N PRO A 191 11.07 9.83 1.69
CA PRO A 191 9.90 10.68 1.54
C PRO A 191 9.60 11.44 2.84
N ARG A 192 9.27 12.73 2.71
CA ARG A 192 8.81 13.54 3.85
C ARG A 192 7.44 13.06 4.32
N GLU A 193 7.25 12.95 5.63
CA GLU A 193 5.92 12.71 6.20
C GLU A 193 5.01 13.92 5.91
N CYS A 194 3.97 13.69 5.10
CA CYS A 194 3.05 14.71 4.62
C CYS A 194 1.61 14.17 4.68
N PRO A 195 0.84 14.46 5.74
CA PRO A 195 -0.52 13.93 5.90
C PRO A 195 -1.51 14.55 4.89
N THR A 196 -1.23 15.76 4.43
CA THR A 196 -2.01 16.47 3.42
C THR A 196 -1.06 17.16 2.45
N LEU A 197 -1.16 16.78 1.19
CA LEU A 197 -0.42 17.36 0.09
C LEU A 197 -1.38 18.22 -0.75
N SER A 198 -1.19 19.54 -0.70
CA SER A 198 -1.91 20.48 -1.56
C SER A 198 -1.10 20.68 -2.84
N VAL A 199 -1.63 20.23 -3.98
CA VAL A 199 -0.97 20.39 -5.28
C VAL A 199 -1.67 21.48 -6.08
N PRO A 200 -1.02 22.62 -6.35
CA PRO A 200 -1.64 23.68 -7.14
C PRO A 200 -1.94 23.19 -8.57
N VAL A 201 -3.19 23.28 -8.99
CA VAL A 201 -3.63 22.89 -10.34
C VAL A 201 -2.89 23.70 -11.40
N GLU A 202 -2.57 24.96 -11.10
CA GLU A 202 -1.82 25.83 -12.00
C GLU A 202 -0.36 25.38 -12.17
N ALA A 203 0.27 24.82 -11.13
CA ALA A 203 1.60 24.23 -11.26
C ALA A 203 1.58 23.04 -12.22
N LEU A 204 0.56 22.18 -12.12
CA LEU A 204 0.36 21.05 -13.05
C LEU A 204 0.13 21.52 -14.50
N ARG A 205 -0.61 22.63 -14.69
CA ARG A 205 -0.80 23.24 -16.02
C ARG A 205 0.50 23.78 -16.58
N SER A 206 1.30 24.47 -15.78
CA SER A 206 2.61 24.98 -16.20
C SER A 206 3.56 23.86 -16.64
N ILE A 207 3.62 22.76 -15.87
CA ILE A 207 4.41 21.58 -16.24
C ILE A 207 3.89 20.97 -17.55
N ALA A 208 2.57 20.81 -17.68
CA ALA A 208 1.95 20.28 -18.90
C ALA A 208 2.29 21.14 -20.12
N GLU A 209 2.24 22.47 -19.99
CA GLU A 209 2.59 23.41 -21.06
C GLU A 209 4.06 23.36 -21.45
N SER A 210 4.96 23.26 -20.46
CA SER A 210 6.39 23.12 -20.70
C SER A 210 6.70 21.86 -21.50
N LEU A 211 6.14 20.72 -21.09
CA LEU A 211 6.30 19.44 -21.77
C LEU A 211 5.66 19.46 -23.18
N ASP A 212 4.44 19.96 -23.30
CA ASP A 212 3.76 20.07 -24.58
C ASP A 212 4.56 20.95 -25.56
N ARG A 213 5.15 22.06 -25.10
CA ARG A 213 6.04 22.90 -25.92
C ARG A 213 7.31 22.17 -26.32
N ALA A 214 7.97 21.47 -25.38
CA ALA A 214 9.21 20.74 -25.65
C ALA A 214 9.03 19.62 -26.68
N PHE A 215 7.87 18.95 -26.66
CA PHE A 215 7.56 17.84 -27.57
C PHE A 215 6.71 18.25 -28.79
N GLY A 216 6.39 19.53 -28.97
CA GLY A 216 5.54 20.01 -30.07
C GLY A 216 4.12 19.45 -30.05
N GLN A 217 3.59 19.16 -28.86
CA GLN A 217 2.27 18.56 -28.63
C GLN A 217 1.35 19.55 -27.89
N SER A 218 0.06 19.23 -27.79
CA SER A 218 -0.90 20.00 -26.94
C SER A 218 -1.82 19.08 -26.12
N HIS A 219 -1.53 17.78 -26.15
CA HIS A 219 -2.39 16.74 -25.62
C HIS A 219 -2.46 16.76 -24.09
N ARG A 220 -1.33 17.06 -23.40
CA ARG A 220 -1.28 17.02 -21.93
C ARG A 220 -2.14 18.13 -21.35
N ARG A 221 -2.00 19.36 -21.85
CA ARG A 221 -2.81 20.50 -21.42
C ARG A 221 -4.30 20.29 -21.67
N GLN A 222 -4.66 19.83 -22.87
CA GLN A 222 -6.07 19.56 -23.20
C GLN A 222 -6.67 18.47 -22.31
N SER A 223 -5.91 17.40 -22.06
CA SER A 223 -6.34 16.30 -21.18
C SER A 223 -6.54 16.77 -19.74
N LEU A 224 -5.62 17.61 -19.23
CA LEU A 224 -5.70 18.15 -17.88
C LEU A 224 -6.94 19.07 -17.72
N ASN A 225 -7.14 20.00 -18.66
CA ASN A 225 -8.30 20.89 -18.65
C ASN A 225 -9.62 20.13 -18.71
N ARG A 226 -9.71 19.12 -19.58
CA ARG A 226 -10.90 18.25 -19.65
C ARG A 226 -11.11 17.50 -18.34
N LEU A 227 -10.06 16.95 -17.74
CA LEU A 227 -10.17 16.20 -16.50
C LEU A 227 -10.73 17.08 -15.37
N PHE A 228 -10.17 18.27 -15.15
CA PHE A 228 -10.59 19.17 -14.07
C PHE A 228 -11.99 19.77 -14.27
N GLN A 229 -12.55 19.75 -15.47
CA GLN A 229 -13.96 20.11 -15.69
C GLN A 229 -14.94 19.12 -15.04
N TYR A 230 -14.51 17.86 -14.83
CA TYR A 230 -15.39 16.78 -14.38
C TYR A 230 -14.96 16.13 -13.06
N ILE A 231 -13.79 16.48 -12.51
CA ILE A 231 -13.39 16.00 -11.19
C ILE A 231 -14.39 16.49 -10.15
N ARG A 232 -14.79 15.57 -9.28
CA ARG A 232 -15.69 15.80 -8.16
C ARG A 232 -15.07 15.30 -6.87
N HIS A 233 -15.41 15.93 -5.77
CA HIS A 233 -15.17 15.39 -4.43
C HIS A 233 -16.06 14.17 -4.18
N ALA A 234 -15.79 13.43 -3.10
CA ALA A 234 -16.55 12.23 -2.74
C ALA A 234 -18.04 12.51 -2.47
N ASP A 235 -18.39 13.73 -2.10
CA ASP A 235 -19.77 14.21 -1.92
C ASP A 235 -20.47 14.57 -3.25
N GLY A 236 -19.78 14.46 -4.39
CA GLY A 236 -20.29 14.78 -5.71
C GLY A 236 -20.19 16.26 -6.12
N SER A 237 -19.71 17.14 -5.23
CA SER A 237 -19.43 18.54 -5.57
C SER A 237 -18.28 18.64 -6.56
N LEU A 238 -18.30 19.65 -7.45
CA LEU A 238 -17.21 19.87 -8.41
C LEU A 238 -15.97 20.40 -7.67
N LEU A 239 -14.79 19.91 -8.06
CA LEU A 239 -13.54 20.49 -7.61
C LEU A 239 -13.38 21.86 -8.28
N THR A 240 -13.73 22.90 -7.54
CA THR A 240 -13.62 24.32 -7.95
C THR A 240 -12.41 25.02 -7.34
N GLU A 241 -11.74 24.32 -6.42
CA GLU A 241 -10.53 24.77 -5.74
C GLU A 241 -9.35 24.86 -6.73
N MET A 242 -8.45 25.80 -6.48
CA MET A 242 -7.21 25.96 -7.25
C MET A 242 -6.17 24.89 -6.92
N ASP A 243 -6.42 24.10 -5.89
CA ASP A 243 -5.54 23.08 -5.37
C ASP A 243 -6.21 21.70 -5.40
N LEU A 244 -5.43 20.68 -5.77
CA LEU A 244 -5.79 19.28 -5.61
C LEU A 244 -5.25 18.78 -4.28
N VAL A 245 -6.14 18.56 -3.31
CA VAL A 245 -5.77 18.11 -1.96
C VAL A 245 -5.74 16.58 -1.86
N LEU A 246 -4.54 16.03 -1.67
CA LEU A 246 -4.29 14.60 -1.48
C LEU A 246 -3.99 14.32 -0.01
N ASN A 247 -4.89 13.61 0.69
CA ASN A 247 -4.62 13.21 2.07
C ASN A 247 -4.04 11.81 2.13
N ALA A 248 -3.02 11.64 2.96
CA ALA A 248 -2.46 10.35 3.31
C ALA A 248 -3.48 9.49 4.07
N GLY A 249 -3.28 8.17 4.06
CA GLY A 249 -4.15 7.20 4.73
C GLY A 249 -4.92 6.33 3.74
N LEU A 250 -6.25 6.36 3.80
CA LEU A 250 -7.13 5.50 2.98
C LEU A 250 -6.84 5.61 1.48
N ILE A 251 -6.97 4.49 0.78
CA ILE A 251 -6.90 4.46 -0.69
C ILE A 251 -7.96 5.43 -1.24
N ARG A 252 -7.49 6.47 -1.94
CA ARG A 252 -8.34 7.40 -2.68
C ARG A 252 -8.45 6.93 -4.12
N VAL A 253 -9.67 6.70 -4.57
CA VAL A 253 -9.94 6.23 -5.91
C VAL A 253 -10.31 7.41 -6.81
N LEU A 254 -9.46 7.70 -7.79
CA LEU A 254 -9.82 8.57 -8.91
C LEU A 254 -10.55 7.74 -9.97
N SER A 255 -11.87 7.74 -9.92
CA SER A 255 -12.71 7.08 -10.93
C SER A 255 -12.94 8.00 -12.13
N ALA A 256 -12.49 7.58 -13.32
CA ALA A 256 -12.83 8.24 -14.58
C ALA A 256 -12.74 7.25 -15.75
N CYS A 257 -13.44 7.53 -16.85
CA CYS A 257 -13.41 6.70 -18.06
C CYS A 257 -12.02 6.69 -18.74
N THR A 258 -11.77 5.75 -19.64
CA THR A 258 -10.57 5.76 -20.50
C THR A 258 -10.53 7.06 -21.33
N GLY A 259 -9.34 7.59 -21.61
CA GLY A 259 -9.18 8.85 -22.35
C GLY A 259 -9.54 10.14 -21.58
N SER A 260 -9.89 10.05 -20.29
CA SER A 260 -10.23 11.22 -19.47
C SER A 260 -9.03 12.03 -18.98
N GLY A 261 -7.80 11.54 -19.17
CA GLY A 261 -6.58 12.22 -18.72
C GLY A 261 -5.98 11.72 -17.40
N LYS A 262 -6.49 10.65 -16.77
CA LYS A 262 -5.92 10.08 -15.51
C LYS A 262 -4.41 9.82 -15.58
N SER A 263 -3.96 9.17 -16.66
CA SER A 263 -2.54 8.86 -16.85
C SER A 263 -1.70 10.12 -17.08
N VAL A 264 -2.28 11.18 -17.64
CA VAL A 264 -1.61 12.48 -17.76
C VAL A 264 -1.47 13.11 -16.38
N LEU A 265 -2.53 13.12 -15.57
CA LEU A 265 -2.48 13.64 -14.20
C LEU A 265 -1.44 12.90 -13.35
N ALA A 266 -1.40 11.56 -13.39
CA ALA A 266 -0.43 10.78 -12.64
C ALA A 266 1.02 11.13 -13.02
N LYS A 267 1.31 11.34 -14.31
CA LYS A 267 2.64 11.79 -14.77
C LYS A 267 2.97 13.19 -14.27
N LEU A 268 2.04 14.14 -14.40
CA LEU A 268 2.27 15.51 -13.96
C LEU A 268 2.46 15.62 -12.43
N LEU A 269 1.77 14.78 -11.66
CA LEU A 269 1.98 14.69 -10.21
C LEU A 269 3.38 14.14 -9.87
N ALA A 270 3.86 13.16 -10.63
CA ALA A 270 5.21 12.63 -10.46
C ALA A 270 6.27 13.71 -10.80
N GLU A 271 6.10 14.43 -11.90
CA GLU A 271 6.99 15.54 -12.30
C GLU A 271 6.96 16.72 -11.31
N TRP A 272 5.80 17.00 -10.72
CA TRP A 272 5.68 18.07 -9.71
C TRP A 272 6.35 17.71 -8.39
N GLY A 273 6.34 16.42 -8.03
CA GLY A 273 6.97 15.92 -6.81
C GLY A 273 8.46 15.59 -6.94
N ALA A 274 9.02 15.66 -8.15
CA ALA A 274 10.44 15.45 -8.45
C ALA A 274 11.25 16.72 -8.22
#